data_AF-A0A1Q3N5Y2-F1
#
_entry.id   AF-A0A1Q3N5Y2-F1
#
_cell.length_a   1.000
_cell.length_b   1.000
_cell.length_c   1.000
_cell.angle_alpha   90.00
_cell.angle_beta   90.00
_cell.angle_gamma   90.00
#
_symmetry.space_group_name_H-M   'P 1'
#
loop_
_entity.id
_entity.type
_entity.pdbx_description
1 polymer ?
#
loop_
_entity_poly.entity_id
_entity_poly.type
_entity_poly.pdbx_seq_one_letter_code
_entity_poly.pdbx_strand_id
1 'polypeptide(L)'
;MQDIINYFINEPTALYIAIGLFSLCVGSFLNVVIYRTPKMMEQEWHHECQMLLHPEQPIIDEAKLTLSTPPSTCPKCKSAIRWYQNIPVMSWLLLRVRCGACQNPISIRYPLIELLTMICSLIVVAIFGATVQMLFGLILTWVLITLTFIDFDTQLLPDRFTLPLAALGLGINSFTIYTSAGSAIWGYLIGFLCLWIVYYIFKLVTGKEGMGYG
;
A
#
# COMPACT_ATOMS: atom_id res chain seq x y z
N MET A 1 -28.02 5.28 7.67
CA MET A 1 -26.83 5.45 6.79
C MET A 1 -26.87 6.79 6.07
N GLN A 2 -28.02 7.18 5.48
CA GLN A 2 -28.22 8.52 4.94
C GLN A 2 -28.03 9.65 5.97
N ASP A 3 -28.44 9.45 7.23
CA ASP A 3 -28.28 10.47 8.28
C ASP A 3 -26.81 10.78 8.60
N ILE A 4 -25.93 9.76 8.53
CA ILE A 4 -24.49 9.91 8.77
C ILE A 4 -23.82 10.66 7.61
N ILE A 5 -24.21 10.33 6.38
CA ILE A 5 -23.70 11.01 5.18
C ILE A 5 -24.13 12.49 5.21
N ASN A 6 -25.41 12.75 5.52
CA ASN A 6 -25.92 14.11 5.66
C ASN A 6 -25.22 14.88 6.78
N TYR A 7 -24.91 14.22 7.90
CA TYR A 7 -24.12 14.82 8.97
C TYR A 7 -22.72 15.23 8.49
N PHE A 8 -21.99 14.36 7.80
CA PHE A 8 -20.66 14.69 7.28
C PHE A 8 -20.66 15.75 6.17
N ILE A 9 -21.75 15.87 5.41
CA ILE A 9 -21.94 16.94 4.43
C ILE A 9 -22.12 18.29 5.15
N ASN A 10 -22.89 18.31 6.24
CA ASN A 10 -23.22 19.53 6.97
C ASN A 10 -22.13 19.98 7.95
N GLU A 11 -21.32 19.06 8.45
CA GLU A 11 -20.23 19.31 9.40
C GLU A 11 -18.86 18.86 8.83
N PRO A 12 -18.21 19.69 8.00
CA PRO A 12 -16.94 19.33 7.36
C PRO A 12 -15.83 18.98 8.36
N THR A 13 -15.82 19.66 9.52
CA THR A 13 -14.84 19.42 10.59
C THR A 13 -14.91 17.98 11.11
N ALA A 14 -16.12 17.45 11.30
CA ALA A 14 -16.31 16.07 11.72
C ALA A 14 -15.81 15.08 10.67
N LEU A 15 -16.00 15.37 9.38
CA LEU A 15 -15.48 14.55 8.28
C LEU A 15 -13.96 14.54 8.26
N TYR A 16 -13.29 15.70 8.36
CA TYR A 16 -11.83 15.77 8.39
C TYR A 16 -11.24 14.99 9.58
N ILE A 17 -11.83 15.13 10.78
CA ILE A 17 -11.36 14.40 11.96
C ILE A 17 -11.55 12.89 11.76
N ALA A 18 -12.72 12.46 11.30
CA ALA A 18 -13.02 11.05 11.08
C ALA A 18 -12.06 10.42 10.05
N ILE A 19 -11.89 11.06 8.89
CA ILE A 19 -10.99 10.57 7.85
C ILE A 19 -9.53 10.65 8.28
N GLY A 20 -9.13 11.70 8.99
CA GLY A 20 -7.77 11.83 9.51
C GLY A 20 -7.39 10.68 10.45
N LEU A 21 -8.23 10.42 11.46
CA LEU A 21 -8.02 9.32 12.41
C LEU A 21 -8.08 7.96 11.71
N PHE A 22 -9.02 7.76 10.79
CA PHE A 22 -9.12 6.52 10.04
C PHE A 22 -7.88 6.28 9.17
N SER A 23 -7.39 7.33 8.50
CA SER A 23 -6.23 7.25 7.61
C SER A 23 -4.93 7.00 8.37
N LEU A 24 -4.82 7.45 9.60
CA LEU A 24 -3.72 7.07 10.49
C LEU A 24 -3.72 5.55 10.77
N CYS A 25 -4.89 4.98 11.08
CA CYS A 25 -5.03 3.53 11.27
C CYS A 25 -4.70 2.75 10.00
N VAL A 26 -5.19 3.23 8.84
CA VAL A 26 -4.87 2.64 7.54
C VAL A 26 -3.37 2.73 7.27
N GLY A 27 -2.73 3.88 7.47
CA GLY A 27 -1.29 4.05 7.27
C GLY A 27 -0.45 3.09 8.13
N SER A 28 -0.91 2.79 9.34
CA SER A 28 -0.27 1.80 10.21
C SER A 28 -0.36 0.39 9.63
N PHE A 29 -1.52 0.05 9.05
CA PHE A 29 -1.69 -1.19 8.29
C PHE A 29 -0.84 -1.21 7.00
N LEU A 30 -0.73 -0.10 6.27
CA LEU A 30 0.09 -0.03 5.05
C LEU A 30 1.56 -0.34 5.32
N ASN A 31 2.10 0.06 6.48
CA ASN A 31 3.47 -0.34 6.87
C ASN A 31 3.65 -1.87 6.90
N VAL A 32 2.63 -2.61 7.36
CA VAL A 32 2.65 -4.07 7.37
C VAL A 32 2.62 -4.61 5.94
N VAL A 33 1.75 -4.07 5.10
CA VAL A 33 1.61 -4.48 3.70
C VAL A 33 2.91 -4.23 2.93
N ILE A 34 3.48 -3.02 3.03
CA ILE A 34 4.74 -2.61 2.38
C ILE A 34 5.86 -3.60 2.71
N TYR A 35 5.99 -3.97 3.99
CA TYR A 35 7.07 -4.85 4.43
C TYR A 35 6.83 -6.33 4.09
N ARG A 36 5.59 -6.81 4.23
CA ARG A 36 5.30 -8.26 4.13
C ARG A 36 5.04 -8.73 2.71
N THR A 37 4.40 -7.93 1.85
CA THR A 37 4.02 -8.39 0.52
C THR A 37 5.22 -8.84 -0.32
N PRO A 38 6.34 -8.10 -0.42
CA PRO A 38 7.50 -8.55 -1.19
C PRO A 38 8.08 -9.86 -0.65
N LYS A 39 8.16 -10.00 0.68
CA LYS A 39 8.66 -11.21 1.33
C LYS A 39 7.76 -12.42 1.10
N MET A 40 6.45 -12.21 1.11
CA MET A 40 5.49 -13.27 0.78
C MET A 40 5.68 -13.75 -0.65
N MET A 41 5.87 -12.82 -1.60
CA MET A 41 6.12 -13.16 -3.01
C MET A 41 7.45 -13.90 -3.19
N GLU A 42 8.51 -13.48 -2.48
CA GLU A 42 9.80 -14.15 -2.50
C GLU A 42 9.72 -15.58 -1.93
N GLN A 43 9.00 -15.77 -0.82
CA GLN A 43 8.76 -17.10 -0.25
C GLN A 43 7.96 -18.01 -1.21
N GLU A 44 6.90 -17.47 -1.83
CA GLU A 44 6.12 -18.19 -2.84
C GLU A 44 7.00 -18.61 -4.03
N TRP A 45 7.83 -17.70 -4.53
CA TRP A 45 8.76 -17.97 -5.64
C TRP A 45 9.79 -19.06 -5.31
N HIS A 46 10.43 -18.99 -4.13
CA HIS A 46 11.39 -20.01 -3.69
C HIS A 46 10.75 -21.40 -3.57
N HIS A 47 9.53 -21.45 -3.05
CA HIS A 47 8.77 -22.67 -2.91
C HIS A 47 8.42 -23.28 -4.28
N GLU A 48 8.01 -22.47 -5.26
CA GLU A 48 7.77 -22.91 -6.64
C GLU A 48 9.05 -23.44 -7.31
N CYS A 49 10.17 -22.73 -7.15
CA CYS A 49 11.47 -23.18 -7.67
C CYS A 49 11.90 -24.52 -7.06
N GLN A 50 11.71 -24.71 -5.75
CA GLN A 50 12.05 -25.96 -5.08
C GLN A 50 11.21 -27.12 -5.62
N MET A 51 9.90 -26.94 -5.82
CA MET A 51 9.05 -27.97 -6.40
C MET A 51 9.47 -28.37 -7.82
N LEU A 52 9.91 -27.39 -8.63
CA LEU A 52 10.27 -27.63 -10.03
C LEU A 52 11.68 -28.23 -10.18
N LEU A 53 12.65 -27.73 -9.42
CA LEU A 53 14.07 -28.12 -9.58
C LEU A 53 14.47 -29.30 -8.70
N HIS A 54 13.83 -29.47 -7.55
CA HIS A 54 14.18 -30.46 -6.54
C HIS A 54 12.95 -31.19 -5.96
N PRO A 55 12.13 -31.85 -6.81
CA PRO A 55 10.87 -32.49 -6.38
C PRO A 55 11.09 -33.62 -5.35
N GLU A 56 12.28 -34.21 -5.34
CA GLU A 56 12.68 -35.29 -4.42
C GLU A 56 12.98 -34.78 -2.99
N GLN A 57 13.24 -33.48 -2.83
CA GLN A 57 13.58 -32.90 -1.53
C GLN A 57 12.31 -32.56 -0.75
N PRO A 58 12.25 -32.86 0.56
CA PRO A 58 11.14 -32.43 1.38
C PRO A 58 11.07 -30.90 1.41
N ILE A 59 9.88 -30.36 1.17
CA ILE A 59 9.61 -28.92 1.27
C ILE A 59 9.90 -28.52 2.72
N ILE A 60 10.86 -27.61 2.90
CA ILE A 60 11.15 -27.05 4.22
C ILE A 60 10.04 -26.04 4.48
N ASP A 61 9.11 -26.38 5.37
CA ASP A 61 7.98 -25.53 5.73
C ASP A 61 8.48 -24.40 6.63
N GLU A 62 9.11 -23.39 6.02
CA GLU A 62 9.36 -22.12 6.70
C GLU A 62 8.03 -21.53 7.13
N ALA A 63 7.93 -21.04 8.38
CA ALA A 63 6.69 -20.50 8.93
C ALA A 63 6.09 -19.45 7.97
N LYS A 64 5.02 -19.82 7.27
CA LYS A 64 4.40 -19.04 6.19
C LYS A 64 4.10 -17.62 6.67
N LEU A 65 4.77 -16.63 6.07
CA LEU A 65 4.46 -15.24 6.31
C LEU A 65 3.13 -14.91 5.62
N THR A 66 2.22 -14.29 6.36
CA THR A 66 1.01 -13.69 5.79
C THR A 66 0.89 -12.25 6.25
N LEU A 67 -0.08 -11.51 5.70
CA LEU A 67 -0.36 -10.15 6.17
C LEU A 67 -0.71 -10.09 7.66
N SER A 68 -1.36 -11.14 8.19
CA SER A 68 -1.85 -11.18 9.57
C SER A 68 -0.98 -12.03 10.51
N THR A 69 -0.18 -12.96 9.99
CA THR A 69 0.62 -13.90 10.78
C THR A 69 2.08 -13.89 10.34
N PRO A 70 3.06 -13.89 11.28
CA PRO A 70 2.92 -13.82 12.73
C PRO A 70 2.49 -12.41 13.21
N PRO A 71 2.11 -12.23 14.49
CA PRO A 71 1.85 -10.90 15.04
C PRO A 71 3.07 -9.99 14.94
N SER A 72 2.86 -8.67 14.95
CA SER A 72 3.95 -7.69 14.95
C SER A 72 4.87 -7.94 16.15
N THR A 73 6.16 -8.12 15.89
CA THR A 73 7.19 -8.42 16.90
C THR A 73 8.34 -7.43 16.78
N CYS A 74 9.02 -7.16 17.90
CA CYS A 74 10.21 -6.33 17.87
C CYS A 74 11.36 -7.05 17.15
N PRO A 75 12.07 -6.43 16.19
CA PRO A 75 13.15 -7.08 15.44
C PRO A 75 14.33 -7.50 16.32
N LYS A 76 14.54 -6.84 17.47
CA LYS A 76 15.68 -7.11 18.36
C LYS A 76 15.36 -8.12 19.46
N CYS A 77 14.27 -7.92 20.20
CA CYS A 77 13.92 -8.80 21.33
C CYS A 77 12.85 -9.83 21.00
N LYS A 78 12.28 -9.82 19.79
CA LYS A 78 11.21 -10.72 19.33
C LYS A 78 9.95 -10.73 20.21
N SER A 79 9.84 -9.83 21.18
CA SER A 79 8.64 -9.70 22.00
C SER A 79 7.46 -9.27 21.14
N ALA A 80 6.30 -9.87 21.36
CA ALA A 80 5.06 -9.47 20.73
C ALA A 80 4.74 -8.00 21.06
N ILE A 81 4.41 -7.22 20.03
CA ILE A 81 3.97 -5.84 20.17
C ILE A 81 2.49 -5.87 20.55
N ARG A 82 2.14 -5.26 21.68
CA ARG A 82 0.75 -5.23 22.17
C ARG A 82 -0.08 -4.31 21.28
N TRP A 83 -1.39 -4.56 21.20
CA TRP A 83 -2.29 -3.81 20.31
C TRP A 83 -2.24 -2.29 20.52
N TYR A 84 -2.11 -1.80 21.75
CA TYR A 84 -2.03 -0.36 22.03
C TYR A 84 -0.68 0.26 21.62
N GLN A 85 0.37 -0.55 21.44
CA GLN A 85 1.65 -0.11 20.89
C GLN A 85 1.58 0.04 19.36
N ASN A 86 0.52 -0.43 18.71
CA ASN A 86 0.22 -0.22 17.31
C ASN A 86 -0.75 0.97 17.07
N ILE A 87 -1.07 1.78 18.11
CA ILE A 87 -1.90 2.98 17.91
C ILE A 87 -1.08 4.00 17.11
N PRO A 88 -1.50 4.38 15.88
CA PRO A 88 -0.71 5.20 14.98
C PRO A 88 -0.27 6.51 15.62
N VAL A 89 0.96 6.94 15.37
CA VAL A 89 1.62 8.20 15.81
C VAL A 89 1.71 8.38 17.33
N MET A 90 0.62 8.16 18.07
CA MET A 90 0.50 8.25 19.51
C MET A 90 1.34 7.21 20.22
N SER A 91 1.38 5.95 19.76
CA SER A 91 2.22 4.93 20.39
C SER A 91 3.70 5.28 20.26
N TRP A 92 4.11 5.83 19.12
CA TRP A 92 5.50 6.23 18.87
C TRP A 92 5.92 7.40 19.76
N LEU A 93 5.05 8.40 19.92
CA LEU A 93 5.26 9.53 20.84
C LEU A 93 5.29 9.08 22.30
N LEU A 94 4.32 8.27 22.73
CA LEU A 94 4.21 7.76 24.11
C LEU A 94 5.36 6.83 24.49
N LEU A 95 5.82 6.00 23.55
CA LEU A 95 6.95 5.10 23.73
C LEU A 95 8.31 5.81 23.54
N ARG A 96 8.32 7.13 23.29
CA ARG A 96 9.52 7.95 23.05
C ARG A 96 10.46 7.33 22.02
N VAL A 97 9.90 6.86 20.89
CA VAL A 97 10.65 6.26 19.79
C VAL A 97 11.29 4.92 20.15
N ARG A 98 10.95 4.27 21.28
CA ARG A 98 11.65 3.06 21.74
C ARG A 98 10.71 1.89 21.97
N CYS A 99 11.21 0.67 21.75
CA CYS A 99 10.46 -0.54 22.10
C CYS A 99 10.19 -0.57 23.62
N GLY A 100 8.94 -0.81 24.03
CA GLY A 100 8.56 -0.88 25.44
C GLY A 100 9.23 -1.99 26.25
N ALA A 101 9.79 -3.02 25.59
CA ALA A 101 10.50 -4.12 26.25
C ALA A 101 12.03 -3.94 26.25
N CYS A 102 12.63 -3.69 25.07
CA CYS A 102 14.10 -3.66 24.92
C CYS A 102 14.70 -2.28 24.68
N GLN A 103 13.89 -1.21 24.68
CA GLN A 103 14.31 0.18 24.45
C GLN A 103 14.99 0.44 23.09
N ASN A 104 14.93 -0.50 22.15
CA ASN A 104 15.49 -0.32 20.81
C ASN A 104 14.72 0.77 20.04
N PRO A 105 15.40 1.67 19.30
CA PRO A 105 14.71 2.69 18.53
C PRO A 105 13.79 2.07 17.47
N ILE A 106 12.59 2.63 17.35
CA ILE A 106 11.61 2.34 16.31
C ILE A 106 11.90 3.29 15.15
N SER A 107 12.00 2.77 13.93
CA SER A 107 12.30 3.58 12.75
C SER A 107 11.27 4.70 12.57
N ILE A 108 11.73 5.90 12.25
CA ILE A 108 10.88 7.07 11.96
C ILE A 108 10.02 6.88 10.70
N ARG A 109 10.36 5.88 9.87
CA ARG A 109 9.61 5.54 8.67
C ARG A 109 8.15 5.17 8.97
N TYR A 110 7.90 4.48 10.07
CA TYR A 110 6.55 4.04 10.45
C TYR A 110 5.59 5.21 10.68
N PRO A 111 5.87 6.16 11.60
CA PRO A 111 5.00 7.33 11.79
C PRO A 111 5.00 8.27 10.58
N LEU A 112 6.07 8.29 9.77
CA LEU A 112 6.10 9.08 8.54
C LEU A 112 5.07 8.58 7.53
N ILE A 113 4.97 7.25 7.31
CA ILE A 113 3.97 6.67 6.41
C ILE A 113 2.55 6.91 6.94
N GLU A 114 2.34 6.81 8.25
CA GLU A 114 1.05 7.11 8.89
C GLU A 114 0.64 8.58 8.65
N LEU A 115 1.54 9.53 8.90
CA LEU A 115 1.29 10.95 8.69
C LEU A 115 1.12 11.30 7.21
N LEU A 116 1.92 10.73 6.32
CA LEU A 116 1.77 10.92 4.87
C LEU A 116 0.40 10.42 4.41
N THR A 117 -0.01 9.24 4.87
CA THR A 117 -1.33 8.67 4.54
C THR A 117 -2.45 9.59 5.03
N MET A 118 -2.36 10.09 6.26
CA MET A 118 -3.31 11.06 6.79
C MET A 118 -3.35 12.35 5.94
N ILE A 119 -2.21 12.96 5.66
CA ILE A 119 -2.13 14.22 4.90
C ILE A 119 -2.70 14.04 3.50
N CYS A 120 -2.29 13.01 2.77
CA CYS A 120 -2.79 12.74 1.42
C CYS A 120 -4.31 12.45 1.44
N SER A 121 -4.81 11.70 2.42
CA SER A 121 -6.25 11.49 2.59
C SER A 121 -7.01 12.80 2.85
N LEU A 122 -6.48 13.70 3.69
CA LEU A 122 -7.11 14.99 3.96
C LEU A 122 -7.13 15.88 2.71
N ILE A 123 -6.11 15.81 1.86
CA ILE A 123 -6.11 16.49 0.55
C ILE A 123 -7.23 15.94 -0.35
N VAL A 124 -7.41 14.61 -0.41
CA VAL A 124 -8.51 13.99 -1.16
C VAL A 124 -9.87 14.48 -0.65
N VAL A 125 -10.07 14.51 0.66
CA VAL A 125 -11.31 15.03 1.28
C VAL A 125 -11.51 16.51 0.98
N ALA A 126 -10.45 17.31 1.00
CA ALA A 126 -10.53 18.73 0.70
C ALA A 126 -10.96 19.03 -0.73
N ILE A 127 -10.58 18.16 -1.69
CA ILE A 127 -10.93 18.31 -3.11
C ILE A 127 -12.34 17.79 -3.39
N PHE A 128 -12.69 16.61 -2.89
CA PHE A 128 -13.90 15.89 -3.29
C PHE A 128 -15.05 15.95 -2.28
N GLY A 129 -14.81 16.34 -1.03
CA GLY A 129 -15.82 16.34 0.04
C GLY A 129 -16.36 14.94 0.36
N ALA A 130 -17.52 14.86 1.02
CA ALA A 130 -18.19 13.59 1.35
C ALA A 130 -18.89 12.97 0.13
N THR A 131 -18.11 12.54 -0.86
CA THR A 131 -18.62 11.99 -2.13
C THR A 131 -18.08 10.59 -2.45
N VAL A 132 -18.67 9.95 -3.45
CA VAL A 132 -18.18 8.65 -3.96
C VAL A 132 -16.78 8.79 -4.56
N GLN A 133 -16.48 9.93 -5.19
CA GLN A 133 -15.13 10.26 -5.65
C GLN A 133 -14.15 10.17 -4.49
N MET A 134 -14.41 10.85 -3.37
CA MET A 134 -13.52 10.78 -2.20
C MET A 134 -13.20 9.34 -1.79
N LEU A 135 -14.18 8.44 -1.71
CA LEU A 135 -13.95 7.05 -1.32
C LEU A 135 -12.95 6.34 -2.24
N PHE A 136 -13.14 6.44 -3.56
CA PHE A 136 -12.23 5.82 -4.51
C PHE A 136 -10.88 6.54 -4.60
N GLY A 137 -10.86 7.85 -4.35
CA GLY A 137 -9.63 8.64 -4.29
C GLY A 137 -8.77 8.24 -3.10
N LEU A 138 -9.38 7.91 -1.96
CA LEU A 138 -8.68 7.38 -0.79
C LEU A 138 -8.08 6.00 -1.09
N ILE A 139 -8.85 5.09 -1.68
CA ILE A 139 -8.34 3.75 -2.07
C ILE A 139 -7.15 3.88 -3.02
N LEU A 140 -7.30 4.68 -4.08
CA LEU A 140 -6.22 4.96 -5.03
C LEU A 140 -4.97 5.48 -4.31
N THR A 141 -5.14 6.47 -3.44
CA THR A 141 -4.05 7.09 -2.68
C THR A 141 -3.33 6.09 -1.79
N TRP A 142 -4.07 5.27 -1.04
CA TRP A 142 -3.46 4.27 -0.13
C TRP A 142 -2.67 3.22 -0.90
N VAL A 143 -3.21 2.73 -2.01
CA VAL A 143 -2.51 1.75 -2.86
C VAL A 143 -1.26 2.38 -3.49
N LEU A 144 -1.33 3.63 -3.97
CA LEU A 144 -0.15 4.32 -4.53
C LEU A 144 0.94 4.56 -3.48
N ILE A 145 0.57 4.92 -2.24
CA ILE A 145 1.53 5.01 -1.13
C ILE A 145 2.20 3.66 -0.90
N THR A 146 1.42 2.57 -0.81
CA THR A 146 1.97 1.21 -0.66
C THR A 146 2.92 0.86 -1.80
N LEU A 147 2.52 1.04 -3.06
CA LEU A 147 3.35 0.75 -4.22
C LEU A 147 4.65 1.58 -4.23
N THR A 148 4.57 2.87 -3.90
CA THR A 148 5.74 3.76 -3.86
C THR A 148 6.79 3.26 -2.87
N PHE A 149 6.38 2.84 -1.68
CA PHE A 149 7.33 2.36 -0.67
C PHE A 149 7.82 0.94 -0.90
N ILE A 150 7.02 0.08 -1.56
CA ILE A 150 7.49 -1.23 -2.02
C ILE A 150 8.55 -1.03 -3.11
N ASP A 151 8.26 -0.20 -4.11
CA ASP A 151 9.20 0.10 -5.19
C ASP A 151 10.51 0.72 -4.66
N PHE A 152 10.40 1.65 -3.70
CA PHE A 152 11.59 2.24 -3.07
C PHE A 152 12.46 1.20 -2.33
N ASP A 153 11.86 0.17 -1.73
CA ASP A 153 12.59 -0.85 -0.96
C ASP A 153 13.14 -1.97 -1.83
N THR A 154 12.37 -2.42 -2.82
CA THR A 154 12.65 -3.65 -3.57
C THR A 154 12.69 -3.47 -5.08
N GLN A 155 12.34 -2.28 -5.59
CA GLN A 155 12.21 -2.00 -7.02
C GLN A 155 11.21 -2.95 -7.72
N LEU A 156 10.18 -3.37 -6.98
CA LEU A 156 9.12 -4.26 -7.46
C LEU A 156 7.80 -3.48 -7.47
N LEU A 157 6.99 -3.72 -8.51
CA LEU A 157 5.60 -3.29 -8.57
C LEU A 157 4.71 -4.55 -8.63
N PRO A 158 4.14 -4.99 -7.50
CA PRO A 158 3.34 -6.21 -7.49
C PRO A 158 2.05 -6.09 -8.29
N ASP A 159 1.87 -6.99 -9.26
CA ASP A 159 0.64 -7.11 -10.07
C ASP A 159 -0.62 -7.32 -9.23
N ARG A 160 -0.45 -7.88 -8.02
CA ARG A 160 -1.51 -8.02 -7.01
C ARG A 160 -2.14 -6.69 -6.58
N PHE A 161 -1.48 -5.55 -6.84
CA PHE A 161 -2.01 -4.22 -6.59
C PHE A 161 -2.28 -3.44 -7.88
N THR A 162 -1.37 -3.48 -8.86
CA THR A 162 -1.48 -2.67 -10.09
C THR A 162 -2.65 -3.10 -10.96
N LEU A 163 -2.86 -4.42 -11.17
CA LEU A 163 -3.94 -4.92 -12.02
C LEU A 163 -5.34 -4.69 -11.40
N PRO A 164 -5.60 -4.99 -10.11
CA PRO A 164 -6.86 -4.63 -9.49
C PRO A 164 -7.13 -3.14 -9.51
N LEU A 165 -6.10 -2.30 -9.33
CA LEU A 165 -6.25 -0.86 -9.37
C LEU A 165 -6.61 -0.36 -10.78
N ALA A 166 -5.98 -0.91 -11.82
CA ALA A 166 -6.33 -0.61 -13.22
C ALA A 166 -7.78 -1.03 -13.54
N ALA A 167 -8.17 -2.24 -13.14
CA ALA A 167 -9.53 -2.75 -13.33
C ALA A 167 -10.56 -1.89 -12.59
N LEU A 168 -10.28 -1.50 -11.35
CA LEU A 168 -11.11 -0.62 -10.54
C LEU A 168 -11.24 0.77 -11.20
N GLY A 169 -10.13 1.34 -11.67
CA GLY A 169 -10.12 2.63 -12.36
C GLY A 169 -10.98 2.63 -13.64
N LEU A 170 -10.86 1.59 -14.48
CA LEU A 170 -11.69 1.43 -15.67
C LEU A 170 -13.17 1.21 -15.30
N GLY A 171 -13.44 0.36 -14.31
CA GLY A 171 -14.80 0.05 -13.85
C GLY A 171 -15.53 1.28 -13.31
N ILE A 172 -14.88 2.09 -12.48
CA ILE A 172 -15.46 3.31 -11.91
C ILE A 172 -15.73 4.36 -12.99
N ASN A 173 -14.81 4.52 -13.95
CA ASN A 173 -14.96 5.49 -15.03
C ASN A 173 -15.94 5.06 -16.12
N SER A 174 -16.38 3.80 -16.13
CA SER A 174 -17.54 3.38 -16.92
C SER A 174 -18.82 4.10 -16.48
N PHE A 175 -18.90 4.53 -15.21
CA PHE A 175 -19.97 5.34 -14.66
C PHE A 175 -19.68 6.84 -14.66
N THR A 176 -18.63 7.30 -15.36
CA THR A 176 -18.25 8.72 -15.46
C THR A 176 -17.96 9.42 -14.12
N ILE A 177 -17.50 8.68 -13.12
CA ILE A 177 -17.28 9.20 -11.76
C ILE A 177 -16.15 10.26 -11.71
N TYR A 178 -15.05 10.04 -12.46
CA TYR A 178 -13.95 11.01 -12.58
C TYR A 178 -13.76 11.52 -14.01
N THR A 179 -13.84 10.62 -14.98
CA THR A 179 -13.65 10.93 -16.40
C THR A 179 -14.50 10.00 -17.26
N SER A 180 -14.58 10.28 -18.57
CA SER A 180 -15.31 9.43 -19.51
C SER A 180 -14.66 8.06 -19.67
N ALA A 181 -15.45 7.03 -20.01
CA ALA A 181 -14.92 5.69 -20.28
C ALA A 181 -13.86 5.71 -21.40
N GLY A 182 -14.08 6.49 -22.46
CA GLY A 182 -13.14 6.63 -23.56
C GLY A 182 -11.79 7.20 -23.12
N SER A 183 -11.79 8.29 -22.34
CA SER A 183 -10.55 8.88 -21.81
C SER A 183 -9.85 7.97 -20.81
N ALA A 184 -10.58 7.20 -19.99
CA ALA A 184 -9.99 6.22 -19.08
C ALA A 184 -9.27 5.07 -19.83
N ILE A 185 -9.89 4.53 -20.88
CA ILE A 185 -9.29 3.48 -21.72
C ILE A 185 -8.04 4.01 -22.42
N TRP A 186 -8.12 5.18 -23.07
CA TRP A 186 -6.97 5.77 -23.72
C TRP A 186 -5.86 6.15 -22.73
N GLY A 187 -6.22 6.64 -21.55
CA GLY A 187 -5.25 6.92 -20.48
C GLY A 187 -4.50 5.66 -20.03
N TYR A 188 -5.21 4.54 -19.86
CA TYR A 188 -4.60 3.25 -19.54
C TYR A 188 -3.64 2.77 -20.65
N LEU A 189 -4.09 2.79 -21.91
CA LEU A 189 -3.28 2.37 -23.05
C LEU A 189 -2.04 3.24 -23.23
N ILE A 190 -2.20 4.56 -23.17
CA ILE A 190 -1.09 5.52 -23.33
C ILE A 190 -0.10 5.38 -22.16
N GLY A 191 -0.60 5.23 -20.93
CA GLY A 191 0.25 5.04 -19.75
C GLY A 191 1.12 3.79 -19.87
N PHE A 192 0.52 2.65 -20.23
CA PHE A 192 1.25 1.40 -20.47
C PHE A 192 2.26 1.54 -21.61
N LEU A 193 1.82 2.06 -22.77
CA LEU A 193 2.70 2.23 -23.94
C LEU A 193 3.88 3.17 -23.66
N CYS A 194 3.68 4.21 -22.85
CA CYS A 194 4.75 5.14 -22.49
C CYS A 194 5.90 4.43 -21.75
N LEU A 195 5.58 3.65 -20.72
CA LEU A 195 6.58 2.86 -19.99
C LEU A 195 7.19 1.79 -20.88
N TRP A 196 6.36 1.09 -21.66
CA TRP A 196 6.83 0.07 -22.59
C TRP A 196 7.84 0.60 -23.62
N ILE A 197 7.60 1.79 -24.18
CA ILE A 197 8.52 2.46 -25.09
C ILE A 197 9.84 2.77 -24.40
N VAL A 198 9.82 3.27 -23.16
CA VAL A 198 11.05 3.53 -22.38
C VAL A 198 11.86 2.25 -22.19
N TYR A 199 11.20 1.12 -21.88
CA TYR A 199 11.86 -0.19 -21.74
C TYR A 199 12.56 -0.59 -23.04
N TYR A 200 11.85 -0.51 -24.17
CA TYR A 200 12.40 -0.91 -25.46
C TYR A 200 13.55 0.00 -25.91
N ILE A 201 13.45 1.31 -25.70
CA ILE A 201 14.54 2.25 -25.98
C ILE A 201 15.77 1.87 -25.16
N PHE A 202 15.61 1.63 -23.85
CA PHE A 202 16.71 1.21 -22.98
C PHE A 202 17.33 -0.12 -23.46
N LYS A 203 16.50 -1.10 -23.82
CA LYS A 203 16.93 -2.42 -24.31
C LYS A 203 17.71 -2.30 -25.62
N LEU A 204 17.26 -1.46 -26.55
CA LEU A 204 17.93 -1.22 -27.82
C LEU A 204 19.29 -0.52 -27.64
N VAL A 205 19.37 0.44 -26.72
CA VAL A 205 20.62 1.20 -26.47
C VAL A 205 21.65 0.37 -25.70
N THR A 206 21.22 -0.41 -24.71
CA THR A 206 22.13 -1.10 -23.79
C THR A 206 22.34 -2.59 -24.10
N GLY A 207 21.46 -3.19 -24.91
CA GLY A 207 21.39 -4.64 -25.11
C GLY A 207 20.96 -5.43 -23.87
N LYS A 208 20.57 -4.76 -22.78
CA LYS A 208 20.19 -5.37 -21.50
C LYS A 208 18.73 -5.12 -21.20
N GLU A 209 18.12 -6.04 -20.46
CA GLU A 209 16.80 -5.83 -19.90
C GLU A 209 16.94 -4.97 -18.64
N GLY A 210 16.37 -3.75 -18.68
CA GLY A 210 16.52 -2.77 -17.60
C GLY A 210 15.37 -2.74 -16.60
N MET A 211 14.15 -2.89 -17.08
CA MET A 211 12.92 -2.83 -16.29
C MET A 211 11.95 -3.92 -16.74
N GLY A 212 10.88 -4.17 -15.98
CA GLY A 212 9.78 -5.03 -16.43
C GLY A 212 9.12 -4.51 -17.71
N TYR A 213 8.29 -5.34 -18.36
CA TYR A 213 7.63 -5.06 -19.64
C TYR A 213 6.51 -3.98 -19.58
N GLY A 214 6.55 -3.06 -18.61
CA GLY A 214 5.50 -2.07 -18.37
C GLY A 214 4.56 -2.50 -17.27
#